data_AF-A0A3M0H0W5-F1
#
_entry.id   AF-A0A3M0H0W5-F1
#
_cell.length_a   1.000
_cell.length_b   1.000
_cell.length_c   1.000
_cell.angle_alpha   90.00
_cell.angle_beta   90.00
_cell.angle_gamma   90.00
#
_symmetry.space_group_name_H-M   'P 1'
#
loop_
_entity.id
_entity.type
_entity.pdbx_description
1 polymer ?
#
loop_
_entity_poly.entity_id
_entity_poly.type
_entity_poly.pdbx_seq_one_letter_code
_entity_poly.pdbx_strand_id
1 'polypeptide(L)' 'MAATTLGLEPRKGPAKEILNTRVLASTSKRLEYFTSKNGFAVTDVVNVALTEFFNKAGVPEPDANGNIEG' A
#
# COMPACT_ATOMS: atom_id res chain seq x y z
N MET A 1 -15.51 39.59 -1.06
CA MET A 1 -15.68 38.48 -0.11
C MET A 1 -15.38 37.19 -0.85
N ALA A 2 -14.24 36.55 -0.57
CA ALA A 2 -13.84 35.30 -1.22
C ALA A 2 -14.50 34.13 -0.48
N ALA A 3 -15.18 33.26 -1.22
CA ALA A 3 -15.82 32.06 -0.66
C ALA A 3 -14.73 31.10 -0.17
N THR A 4 -14.68 30.91 1.16
CA THR A 4 -13.92 29.83 1.80
C THR A 4 -14.57 28.52 1.37
N THR A 5 -13.95 27.84 0.41
CA THR A 5 -14.24 26.44 0.16
C THR A 5 -13.76 25.68 1.40
N LEU A 6 -14.73 25.20 2.18
CA LEU A 6 -14.51 24.30 3.30
C LEU A 6 -13.59 23.17 2.82
N GLY A 7 -12.39 23.09 3.39
CA GLY A 7 -11.35 22.11 3.09
C GLY A 7 -11.82 20.68 3.32
N LEU A 8 -12.67 20.20 2.42
CA LEU A 8 -13.01 18.79 2.27
C LEU A 8 -11.86 18.18 1.49
N GLU A 9 -10.75 17.92 2.19
CA GLU A 9 -9.74 17.01 1.69
C GLU A 9 -10.45 15.72 1.29
N PRO A 10 -10.21 15.20 0.06
CA PRO A 10 -10.81 13.95 -0.35
C PRO A 10 -10.55 12.89 0.74
N ARG A 11 -11.61 12.23 1.23
CA ARG A 11 -11.51 11.03 2.10
C ARG A 11 -10.84 9.83 1.41
N LYS A 12 -10.14 10.08 0.30
CA LYS A 12 -9.58 9.08 -0.60
C LYS A 12 -8.12 8.95 -0.22
N GLY A 13 -7.79 7.84 0.45
CA GLY A 13 -6.41 7.46 0.67
C GLY A 13 -5.63 7.38 -0.66
N PRO A 14 -4.30 7.25 -0.60
CA PRO A 14 -3.46 7.21 -1.79
C PRO A 14 -3.99 6.22 -2.83
N ALA A 15 -3.80 6.57 -4.11
CA ALA A 15 -4.22 5.72 -5.21
C ALA A 15 -3.59 4.32 -5.06
N LYS A 16 -4.40 3.28 -5.23
CA LYS A 16 -3.96 1.89 -5.17
C LYS A 16 -4.00 1.30 -6.58
N GLU A 17 -2.90 0.69 -6.99
CA GLU A 17 -2.82 -0.05 -8.25
C GLU A 17 -3.00 -1.57 -8.02
N ILE A 18 -3.51 -2.28 -9.02
CA ILE A 18 -3.71 -3.73 -8.93
C ILE A 18 -2.37 -4.44 -9.11
N LEU A 19 -1.94 -5.17 -8.08
CA LEU A 19 -0.80 -6.09 -8.17
C LEU A 19 -1.24 -7.46 -8.72
N ASN A 20 -1.22 -7.61 -10.04
CA ASN A 20 -1.53 -8.89 -10.70
C ASN A 20 -0.36 -9.87 -10.59
N THR A 21 -0.35 -10.73 -9.57
CA THR A 21 0.73 -11.69 -9.34
C THR A 21 0.22 -13.05 -8.82
N ARG A 22 1.10 -14.06 -8.84
CA ARG A 22 0.86 -15.38 -8.23
C ARG A 22 1.84 -15.59 -7.08
N VAL A 23 1.37 -16.18 -6.00
CA VAL A 23 2.18 -16.58 -4.84
C VAL A 23 2.09 -18.09 -4.63
N LEU A 24 3.03 -18.64 -3.86
CA LEU A 24 2.98 -20.04 -3.43
C LEU A 24 1.70 -20.30 -2.61
N ALA A 25 1.12 -21.50 -2.76
CA ALA A 25 -0.08 -21.89 -2.02
C ALA A 25 0.12 -21.82 -0.50
N SER A 26 1.30 -22.21 -0.01
CA SER A 26 1.69 -22.10 1.41
C SER A 26 1.73 -20.65 1.89
N THR A 27 2.27 -19.74 1.08
CA THR A 27 2.28 -18.30 1.37
C THR A 27 0.87 -17.74 1.42
N SER A 28 0.02 -18.09 0.46
CA SER A 28 -1.40 -17.71 0.45
C SER A 28 -2.12 -18.14 1.73
N LYS A 29 -1.92 -19.40 2.16
CA LYS A 29 -2.52 -19.93 3.40
C LYS A 29 -2.03 -19.22 4.66
N ARG A 30 -0.74 -18.87 4.73
CA ARG A 30 -0.19 -18.09 5.85
C ARG A 30 -0.76 -16.67 5.88
N LEU A 31 -0.91 -16.04 4.72
CA LEU A 31 -1.48 -14.71 4.58
C LEU A 31 -2.95 -14.69 5.01
N GLU A 32 -3.74 -15.66 4.54
CA GLU A 32 -5.14 -15.87 4.96
C GLU A 32 -5.24 -15.98 6.49
N TYR A 33 -4.49 -16.90 7.10
CA TYR A 33 -4.45 -17.06 8.56
C TYR A 33 -4.11 -15.76 9.30
N PHE A 34 -3.09 -15.03 8.84
CA PHE A 34 -2.66 -13.78 9.45
C PHE A 34 -3.76 -12.71 9.37
N THR A 35 -4.37 -12.53 8.19
CA THR A 35 -5.45 -11.55 7.99
C THR A 35 -6.69 -11.88 8.81
N SER A 36 -7.11 -13.14 8.84
CA SER A 36 -8.27 -13.58 9.63
C SER A 36 -8.05 -13.41 11.13
N LYS A 37 -6.84 -13.68 11.64
CA LYS A 37 -6.55 -13.58 13.06
C LYS A 37 -6.47 -12.14 13.57
N ASN A 38 -5.97 -11.22 12.74
CA ASN A 38 -5.66 -9.85 13.17
C ASN A 38 -6.61 -8.79 12.60
N GLY A 39 -7.54 -9.17 11.71
CA GLY A 39 -8.53 -8.24 11.13
C GLY A 39 -7.95 -7.28 10.09
N PHE A 40 -6.84 -7.63 9.43
CA PHE A 40 -6.22 -6.81 8.38
C PHE A 40 -6.70 -7.21 6.99
N ALA A 41 -6.74 -6.26 6.06
CA ALA A 41 -6.94 -6.57 4.64
C ALA A 41 -5.63 -7.13 4.04
N VAL A 42 -5.77 -8.05 3.08
CA VAL A 42 -4.64 -8.60 2.30
C VAL A 42 -3.80 -7.47 1.69
N THR A 43 -4.44 -6.44 1.16
CA THR A 43 -3.78 -5.27 0.57
C THR A 43 -2.87 -4.54 1.56
N ASP A 44 -3.27 -4.40 2.81
CA ASP A 44 -2.48 -3.67 3.81
C ASP A 44 -1.23 -4.46 4.19
N VAL A 45 -1.37 -5.78 4.35
CA VAL A 45 -0.25 -6.68 4.63
C VAL A 45 0.74 -6.70 3.47
N VAL A 46 0.25 -6.78 2.24
CA VAL A 46 1.08 -6.78 1.03
C VAL A 46 1.84 -5.45 0.90
N ASN A 47 1.17 -4.31 1.13
CA ASN A 47 1.82 -3.01 1.09
C ASN A 47 2.96 -2.91 2.12
N VAL A 48 2.70 -3.25 3.39
CA VAL A 48 3.74 -3.20 4.44
C VAL A 48 4.91 -4.12 4.12
N ALA A 49 4.63 -5.37 3.71
CA ALA A 49 5.66 -6.34 3.39
C ALA A 49 6.55 -5.89 2.22
N LEU A 50 5.95 -5.31 1.16
CA LEU A 50 6.70 -4.79 0.02
C LEU A 50 7.52 -3.54 0.39
N THR A 51 6.94 -2.59 1.15
CA THR A 51 7.66 -1.42 1.63
C THR A 51 8.87 -1.82 2.48
N GLU A 52 8.71 -2.76 3.43
CA GLU A 52 9.84 -3.24 4.21
C GLU A 52 10.92 -3.91 3.35
N PHE A 53 10.52 -4.67 2.34
CA PHE A 53 11.45 -5.31 1.43
C PHE A 53 12.21 -4.29 0.59
N PHE A 54 11.53 -3.29 0.03
CA PHE A 54 12.10 -2.20 -0.74
C PHE A 54 13.08 -1.36 0.09
N ASN A 55 12.71 -1.01 1.32
CA ASN A 55 13.58 -0.28 2.24
C ASN A 55 14.85 -1.08 2.56
N LYS A 56 14.73 -2.39 2.80
CA LYS A 56 15.88 -3.28 3.02
C LYS A 56 16.77 -3.43 1.77
N ALA A 57 16.19 -3.31 0.59
CA ALA A 57 16.89 -3.36 -0.68
C ALA A 57 17.48 -1.99 -1.11
N GLY A 58 17.20 -0.91 -0.36
CA GLY A 58 17.65 0.44 -0.71
C GLY A 58 16.92 1.06 -1.90
N VAL A 59 15.70 0.59 -2.21
CA VAL A 59 14.86 1.20 -3.25
C VAL A 59 14.38 2.57 -2.74
N PRO A 60 14.62 3.67 -3.48
CA PRO A 60 14.19 5.00 -3.06
C PRO A 60 12.66 5.12 -2.95
N GLU A 61 12.20 5.98 -2.05
CA GLU A 61 10.78 6.34 -2.00
C GLU A 61 10.40 7.19 -3.23
N PRO A 62 9.19 6.98 -3.79
CA PRO A 62 8.72 7.80 -4.90
C PRO A 62 8.45 9.25 -4.47
N ASP A 63 8.64 10.18 -5.41
CA ASP A 63 8.30 11.61 -5.24
C ASP A 63 6.78 11.82 -5.11
N ALA A 64 6.36 13.08 -4.93
CA ALA A 64 4.95 13.45 -4.83
C ALA A 64 4.10 13.09 -6.08
N ASN A 65 4.75 12.78 -7.21
CA ASN A 65 4.13 12.40 -8.47
C ASN A 65 4.18 10.88 -8.72
N GLY A 66 4.80 10.10 -7.82
CA GLY A 66 4.97 8.65 -7.98
C GLY A 66 6.22 8.24 -8.75
N ASN A 67 7.14 9.16 -9.07
CA ASN A 67 8.37 8.87 -9.79
C ASN A 67 9.46 8.42 -8.82
N ILE A 68 10.21 7.39 -9.19
CA ILE A 68 11.42 6.97 -8.48
C ILE A 68 12.60 7.61 -9.19
N GLU A 69 13.21 8.62 -8.56
CA GLU A 69 14.50 9.15 -9.00
C GLU A 69 15.61 8.30 -8.37
N GLY A 70 16.53 7.79 -9.19
CA GLY A 70 17.65 6.94 -8.78
C GLY A 70 18.99 7.52 -9.21
#